data_AF-A0A7V5RLC4-F1
#
_entry.id   AF-A0A7V5RLC4-F1
#
_cell.length_a   1.000
_cell.length_b   1.000
_cell.length_c   1.000
_cell.angle_alpha   90.00
_cell.angle_beta   90.00
_cell.angle_gamma   90.00
#
_symmetry.space_group_name_H-M   'P 1'
#
loop_
_entity.id
_entity.type
_entity.pdbx_description
1 polymer ?
#
loop_
_entity_poly.entity_id
_entity_poly.type
_entity_poly.pdbx_seq_one_letter_code
_entity_poly.pdbx_strand_id
1 'polypeptide(L)'
;MIFATNKIYGGNMFASTFLSPLRAGYAALLSFFLLVPMQAMAQTIPDQILDILDEKCSRCHEGAKPKAELNLTEEFVPANLINQPSHQIPEIALIVPGNPERSYLIQKILGTEGIKGKKMPRKGELVTAAELEALKSWIRSMEPQSSPAAVQKAEPQPAFPTLTTGNLPTAEMLPAKTFLYRVAHRFRGSILDAGFDQLYGFDFGSNVMTELTVPLPGGANLSLKRQSIFATFEVAARYRLLQQNPENGAPLSLALYAGFDWASTGNLRDPADTGRTMGRFEGERFAWFAQLPASMRSEKISLLVVPGILVNGNVLIEGEDMLTTLGIAGRLSVNRYLALFGEVVPILSGADTANPVGGVLFDTDGRRIFYDTFVLGLELVKGGHVFHVFVTNSGGNTTGQYMSGANFDVFSGDLRFGFNIYRLIDLP
;
A
#
# COMPACT_ATOMS: atom_id res chain seq x y z
N MET A 1 4.21 -11.20 56.29
CA MET A 1 3.67 -11.59 57.62
C MET A 1 3.03 -10.34 58.22
N ILE A 2 1.81 -10.29 58.75
CA ILE A 2 0.74 -11.24 59.05
C ILE A 2 -0.51 -10.35 59.22
N PHE A 3 -1.58 -10.63 58.46
CA PHE A 3 -3.00 -10.81 58.85
C PHE A 3 -3.64 -9.83 59.87
N ALA A 4 -4.95 -9.55 59.88
CA ALA A 4 -6.15 -10.29 59.50
C ALA A 4 -7.34 -9.30 59.73
N THR A 5 -8.39 -9.16 58.90
CA THR A 5 -9.56 -10.02 58.59
C THR A 5 -10.89 -9.48 59.14
N ASN A 6 -11.89 -9.50 58.23
CA ASN A 6 -13.28 -10.01 58.36
C ASN A 6 -14.38 -9.33 59.18
N LYS A 7 -15.48 -9.02 58.46
CA LYS A 7 -16.81 -9.70 58.47
C LYS A 7 -17.72 -8.91 57.51
N ILE A 8 -18.44 -9.39 56.49
CA ILE A 8 -19.31 -10.57 56.22
C ILE A 8 -20.49 -10.75 57.17
N TYR A 9 -21.69 -10.46 56.66
CA TYR A 9 -22.97 -11.23 56.65
C TYR A 9 -23.78 -10.64 55.46
N GLY A 10 -24.23 -11.34 54.41
CA GLY A 10 -25.11 -12.53 54.34
C GLY A 10 -26.56 -12.09 54.58
N GLY A 11 -27.58 -12.23 53.73
CA GLY A 11 -27.81 -12.91 52.44
C GLY A 11 -29.30 -13.28 52.34
N ASN A 12 -29.90 -13.15 51.14
CA ASN A 12 -31.13 -13.83 50.62
C ASN A 12 -32.50 -13.37 51.22
N MET A 13 -33.65 -13.30 50.51
CA MET A 13 -34.17 -14.08 49.37
C MET A 13 -35.59 -13.58 48.92
N PHE A 14 -35.97 -13.81 47.63
CA PHE A 14 -37.32 -13.79 46.98
C PHE A 14 -38.12 -12.44 46.87
N ALA A 15 -38.86 -12.07 45.81
CA ALA A 15 -39.14 -12.61 44.47
C ALA A 15 -39.97 -11.58 43.64
N SER A 16 -40.04 -11.87 42.33
CA SER A 16 -41.10 -11.53 41.37
C SER A 16 -41.08 -10.17 40.65
N THR A 17 -40.72 -10.27 39.36
CA THR A 17 -41.49 -9.85 38.18
C THR A 17 -41.80 -8.36 38.00
N PHE A 18 -41.08 -7.71 37.08
CA PHE A 18 -41.70 -6.81 36.09
C PHE A 18 -40.89 -6.83 34.78
N LEU A 19 -41.62 -7.02 33.68
CA LEU A 19 -41.15 -7.18 32.31
C LEU A 19 -40.58 -5.89 31.73
N SER A 20 -39.53 -6.05 30.92
CA SER A 20 -38.96 -5.10 29.96
C SER A 20 -39.97 -4.65 28.89
N PRO A 21 -39.76 -3.50 28.18
CA PRO A 21 -38.92 -3.57 26.98
C PRO A 21 -38.07 -2.31 26.74
N LEU A 22 -36.90 -2.48 26.10
CA LEU A 22 -36.28 -1.57 25.10
C LEU A 22 -34.79 -1.93 24.93
N ARG A 23 -34.54 -2.94 24.10
CA ARG A 23 -33.26 -3.08 23.38
C ARG A 23 -33.58 -3.43 21.93
N ALA A 24 -33.70 -2.41 21.11
CA ALA A 24 -33.65 -2.50 19.66
C ALA A 24 -32.64 -1.46 19.19
N GLY A 25 -31.51 -1.91 18.65
CA GLY A 25 -30.47 -0.99 18.17
C GLY A 25 -29.06 -1.55 18.11
N TYR A 26 -28.86 -2.86 17.93
CA TYR A 26 -27.54 -3.43 17.61
C TYR A 26 -27.73 -4.75 16.85
N ALA A 27 -28.21 -4.67 15.60
CA ALA A 27 -28.19 -5.79 14.65
C ALA A 27 -28.62 -5.32 13.25
N ALA A 28 -27.81 -4.51 12.56
CA ALA A 28 -28.11 -4.13 11.17
C ALA A 28 -26.87 -3.84 10.29
N LEU A 29 -25.68 -4.32 10.66
CA LEU A 29 -24.45 -4.10 9.87
C LEU A 29 -23.58 -5.36 9.68
N LEU A 30 -24.13 -6.55 9.91
CA LEU A 30 -23.39 -7.83 9.79
C LEU A 30 -24.04 -8.86 8.85
N SER A 31 -25.04 -8.46 8.05
CA SER A 31 -25.85 -9.42 7.28
C SER A 31 -25.75 -9.30 5.76
N PHE A 32 -24.81 -8.51 5.22
CA PHE A 32 -24.64 -8.34 3.76
C PHE A 32 -23.34 -8.99 3.22
N PHE A 33 -22.84 -10.02 3.89
CA PHE A 33 -21.62 -10.75 3.50
C PHE A 33 -21.83 -12.27 3.30
N LEU A 34 -23.08 -12.71 3.13
CA LEU A 34 -23.39 -14.11 2.87
C LEU A 34 -24.42 -14.17 1.73
N LEU A 35 -23.92 -14.31 0.50
CA LEU A 35 -24.54 -14.97 -0.67
C LEU A 35 -23.91 -14.42 -1.97
N VAL A 36 -22.59 -14.57 -2.09
CA VAL A 36 -22.00 -14.84 -3.41
C VAL A 36 -21.60 -16.31 -3.36
N PRO A 37 -22.07 -17.17 -4.28
CA PRO A 37 -21.60 -18.53 -4.35
C PRO A 37 -20.08 -18.49 -4.57
N MET A 38 -19.36 -18.88 -3.53
CA MET A 38 -17.91 -19.00 -3.50
C MET A 38 -17.52 -20.26 -4.29
N GLN A 39 -17.67 -20.16 -5.61
CA GLN A 39 -17.22 -21.16 -6.58
C GLN A 39 -16.42 -20.43 -7.66
N ALA A 40 -15.34 -19.79 -7.23
CA ALA A 40 -14.16 -19.65 -8.05
C ALA A 40 -13.07 -20.42 -7.31
N MET A 41 -12.81 -21.65 -7.77
CA MET A 41 -11.64 -22.40 -7.38
C MET A 41 -10.44 -21.54 -7.76
N ALA A 42 -9.77 -20.90 -6.80
CA ALA A 42 -8.40 -20.46 -7.04
C ALA A 42 -7.65 -21.72 -7.47
N GLN A 43 -7.25 -21.78 -8.74
CA GLN A 43 -6.70 -23.00 -9.32
C GLN A 43 -5.33 -23.24 -8.66
N THR A 44 -5.33 -23.98 -7.56
CA THR A 44 -4.13 -24.37 -6.84
C THR A 44 -3.24 -25.15 -7.80
N ILE A 45 -1.98 -24.74 -7.89
CA ILE A 45 -1.01 -25.45 -8.73
C ILE A 45 -0.80 -26.83 -8.09
N PRO A 46 -0.95 -27.94 -8.83
CA PRO A 46 -0.72 -29.26 -8.27
C PRO A 46 0.73 -29.40 -7.78
N ASP A 47 0.95 -30.04 -6.64
CA ASP A 47 2.29 -30.25 -6.05
C ASP A 47 3.26 -30.86 -7.06
N GLN A 48 2.80 -31.83 -7.86
CA GLN A 48 3.59 -32.45 -8.93
C GLN A 48 4.16 -31.43 -9.94
N ILE A 49 3.44 -30.34 -10.23
CA ILE A 49 3.92 -29.28 -11.13
C ILE A 49 4.96 -28.42 -10.44
N LEU A 50 4.74 -28.10 -9.16
CA LEU A 50 5.70 -27.36 -8.35
C LEU A 50 7.01 -28.13 -8.23
N ASP A 51 6.95 -29.44 -7.99
CA ASP A 51 8.11 -30.33 -7.94
C ASP A 51 8.90 -30.31 -9.27
N ILE A 52 8.22 -30.41 -10.41
CA ILE A 52 8.87 -30.35 -11.73
C ILE A 52 9.57 -29.00 -11.94
N LEU A 53 8.90 -27.90 -11.60
CA LEU A 53 9.49 -26.56 -11.75
C LEU A 53 10.68 -26.38 -10.81
N ASP A 54 10.60 -26.88 -9.58
CA ASP A 54 11.66 -26.77 -8.60
C ASP A 54 12.89 -27.58 -9.00
N GLU A 55 12.72 -28.87 -9.28
CA GLU A 55 13.81 -29.78 -9.59
C GLU A 55 14.50 -29.45 -10.92
N LYS A 56 13.71 -29.07 -11.94
CA LYS A 56 14.22 -28.92 -13.32
C LYS A 56 14.54 -27.48 -13.70
N CYS A 57 13.96 -26.49 -13.01
CA CYS A 57 14.02 -25.10 -13.44
C CYS A 57 14.55 -24.12 -12.38
N SER A 58 14.09 -24.22 -11.12
CA SER A 58 14.35 -23.22 -10.07
C SER A 58 15.84 -22.95 -9.88
N ARG A 59 16.72 -23.96 -9.89
CA ARG A 59 18.18 -23.78 -9.73
C ARG A 59 18.80 -22.69 -10.62
N CYS A 60 18.28 -22.48 -11.82
CA CYS A 60 18.72 -21.39 -12.71
C CYS A 60 17.74 -20.21 -12.77
N HIS A 61 16.50 -20.45 -12.37
CA HIS A 61 15.38 -19.52 -12.42
C HIS A 61 14.94 -19.13 -11.00
N GLU A 62 15.89 -18.89 -10.10
CA GLU A 62 15.65 -18.44 -8.73
C GLU A 62 16.70 -17.41 -8.27
N GLY A 63 16.53 -16.92 -7.04
CA GLY A 63 17.52 -16.08 -6.35
C GLY A 63 17.56 -14.63 -6.84
N ALA A 64 18.67 -13.95 -6.57
CA ALA A 64 18.81 -12.51 -6.83
C ALA A 64 18.99 -12.15 -8.32
N LYS A 65 19.36 -13.11 -9.18
CA LYS A 65 19.61 -12.91 -10.62
C LYS A 65 19.09 -14.12 -11.44
N PRO A 66 17.78 -14.39 -11.43
CA PRO A 66 17.22 -15.53 -12.14
C PRO A 66 17.44 -15.40 -13.65
N LYS A 67 17.66 -16.52 -14.35
CA LYS A 67 17.89 -16.49 -15.79
C LYS A 67 16.67 -15.98 -16.54
N ALA A 68 16.92 -15.12 -17.52
CA ALA A 68 15.87 -14.39 -18.23
C ALA A 68 14.91 -13.65 -17.28
N GLU A 69 15.35 -13.31 -16.05
CA GLU A 69 14.57 -12.59 -15.05
C GLU A 69 13.25 -13.29 -14.65
N LEU A 70 13.17 -14.59 -14.93
CA LEU A 70 12.02 -15.42 -14.66
C LEU A 70 12.27 -16.21 -13.38
N ASN A 71 11.55 -15.89 -12.30
CA ASN A 71 11.62 -16.63 -11.04
C ASN A 71 10.53 -17.71 -10.99
N LEU A 72 10.92 -18.96 -10.78
CA LEU A 72 10.05 -20.13 -10.81
C LEU A 72 9.87 -20.81 -9.44
N THR A 73 10.32 -20.17 -8.36
CA THR A 73 9.96 -20.63 -7.00
C THR A 73 8.45 -20.52 -6.80
N GLU A 74 7.85 -21.47 -6.09
CA GLU A 74 6.40 -21.66 -5.88
C GLU A 74 5.61 -20.35 -5.72
N GLU A 75 6.06 -19.44 -4.84
CA GLU A 75 5.40 -18.15 -4.56
C GLU A 75 5.14 -17.30 -5.81
N PHE A 76 5.98 -17.41 -6.85
CA PHE A 76 5.93 -16.56 -8.05
C PHE A 76 5.38 -17.26 -9.28
N VAL A 77 5.14 -18.56 -9.24
CA VAL A 77 4.74 -19.34 -10.43
C VAL A 77 3.46 -18.80 -11.08
N PRO A 78 2.34 -18.53 -10.36
CA PRO A 78 1.14 -17.99 -10.98
C PRO A 78 1.39 -16.64 -11.66
N ALA A 79 2.04 -15.72 -10.94
CA ALA A 79 2.25 -14.34 -11.37
C ALA A 79 3.29 -14.22 -12.50
N ASN A 80 4.24 -15.16 -12.61
CA ASN A 80 5.33 -15.10 -13.59
C ASN A 80 5.09 -15.95 -14.84
N LEU A 81 4.20 -16.94 -14.80
CA LEU A 81 3.98 -17.84 -15.93
C LEU A 81 2.64 -17.63 -16.63
N ILE A 82 1.55 -17.49 -15.87
CA ILE A 82 0.20 -17.57 -16.42
C ILE A 82 -0.16 -16.23 -17.08
N ASN A 83 -0.46 -16.27 -18.39
CA ASN A 83 -0.77 -15.09 -19.21
C ASN A 83 0.34 -14.02 -19.26
N GLN A 84 1.56 -14.33 -18.79
CA GLN A 84 2.67 -13.39 -18.84
C GLN A 84 3.41 -13.48 -20.18
N PRO A 85 3.79 -12.35 -20.80
CA PRO A 85 4.56 -12.36 -22.03
C PRO A 85 5.96 -12.96 -21.81
N SER A 86 6.46 -13.71 -22.79
CA SER A 86 7.84 -14.18 -22.78
C SER A 86 8.82 -13.02 -22.98
N HIS A 87 9.83 -12.91 -22.12
CA HIS A 87 10.89 -11.91 -22.31
C HIS A 87 11.68 -12.06 -23.61
N GLN A 88 11.72 -13.26 -24.20
CA GLN A 88 12.45 -13.48 -25.44
C GLN A 88 11.60 -13.17 -26.68
N ILE A 89 10.31 -13.49 -26.61
CA ILE A 89 9.34 -13.29 -27.70
C ILE A 89 8.06 -12.71 -27.06
N PRO A 90 7.99 -11.38 -26.87
CA PRO A 90 6.89 -10.73 -26.15
C PRO A 90 5.50 -11.00 -26.73
N GLU A 91 5.43 -11.40 -28.00
CA GLU A 91 4.20 -11.75 -28.71
C GLU A 91 3.58 -13.09 -28.29
N ILE A 92 4.30 -13.90 -27.49
CA ILE A 92 3.84 -15.22 -27.02
C ILE A 92 3.89 -15.28 -25.49
N ALA A 93 2.81 -15.72 -24.86
CA ALA A 93 2.75 -15.90 -23.42
C ALA A 93 3.53 -17.14 -22.96
N LEU A 94 4.09 -17.09 -21.74
CA LEU A 94 4.79 -18.20 -21.09
C LEU A 94 3.87 -19.40 -20.89
N ILE A 95 2.67 -19.18 -20.35
CA ILE A 95 1.56 -20.12 -20.34
C ILE A 95 0.32 -19.46 -20.94
N VAL A 96 -0.29 -20.14 -21.90
CA VAL A 96 -1.61 -19.86 -22.45
C VAL A 96 -2.61 -20.84 -21.83
N PRO A 97 -3.46 -20.41 -20.88
CA PRO A 97 -4.47 -21.27 -20.26
C PRO A 97 -5.29 -22.05 -21.29
N GLY A 98 -5.45 -23.35 -21.06
CA GLY A 98 -6.15 -24.26 -21.95
C GLY A 98 -5.40 -24.67 -23.22
N ASN A 99 -4.23 -24.08 -23.52
CA ASN A 99 -3.49 -24.35 -24.77
C ASN A 99 -1.97 -24.52 -24.52
N PRO A 100 -1.53 -25.73 -24.16
CA PRO A 100 -0.10 -25.98 -23.93
C PRO A 100 0.75 -25.84 -25.19
N GLU A 101 0.21 -26.14 -26.37
CA GLU A 101 0.95 -26.06 -27.63
C GLU A 101 1.30 -24.61 -28.01
N ARG A 102 0.44 -23.65 -27.63
CA ARG A 102 0.72 -22.21 -27.76
C ARG A 102 1.51 -21.60 -26.60
N SER A 103 1.76 -22.38 -25.53
CA SER A 103 2.50 -21.90 -24.37
C SER A 103 4.02 -21.90 -24.63
N TYR A 104 4.67 -20.75 -24.50
CA TYR A 104 6.10 -20.63 -24.79
C TYR A 104 6.97 -21.50 -23.85
N LEU A 105 6.52 -21.74 -22.62
CA LEU A 105 7.19 -22.67 -21.69
C LEU A 105 7.31 -24.09 -22.29
N ILE A 106 6.23 -24.62 -22.85
CA ILE A 106 6.20 -25.95 -23.48
C ILE A 106 7.07 -25.99 -24.73
N GLN A 107 7.02 -24.94 -25.56
CA GLN A 107 7.88 -24.79 -26.73
C GLN A 107 9.37 -24.78 -26.36
N LYS A 108 9.73 -24.09 -25.28
CA LYS A 108 11.10 -24.07 -24.74
C LYS A 108 11.53 -25.42 -24.20
N ILE A 109 10.63 -26.17 -23.56
CA ILE A 109 10.90 -27.53 -23.08
C ILE A 109 11.09 -28.50 -24.24
N LEU A 110 10.31 -28.37 -25.31
CA LEU A 110 10.39 -29.24 -26.48
C LEU A 110 11.56 -28.88 -27.41
N GLY A 111 11.96 -27.61 -27.47
CA GLY A 111 12.96 -27.14 -28.41
C GLY A 111 12.39 -26.92 -29.82
N THR A 112 11.13 -26.49 -29.93
CA THR A 112 10.44 -26.32 -31.21
C THR A 112 11.08 -25.23 -32.08
N GLU A 113 10.90 -25.33 -33.40
CA GLU A 113 11.29 -24.25 -34.31
C GLU A 113 10.57 -22.95 -33.95
N GLY A 114 11.31 -21.83 -33.92
CA GLY A 114 10.79 -20.51 -33.54
C GLY A 114 11.14 -20.06 -32.11
N ILE A 115 11.66 -20.92 -31.24
CA ILE A 115 12.15 -20.45 -29.93
C ILE A 115 13.43 -19.62 -30.06
N LYS A 116 13.60 -18.62 -29.20
CA LYS A 116 14.90 -17.92 -29.06
C LYS A 116 15.81 -18.64 -28.06
N GLY A 117 17.07 -18.82 -28.44
CA GLY A 117 18.06 -19.54 -27.64
C GLY A 117 17.93 -21.06 -27.80
N LYS A 118 18.31 -21.83 -26.77
CA LYS A 118 18.25 -23.31 -26.82
C LYS A 118 17.05 -23.85 -26.04
N LYS A 119 16.74 -25.13 -26.27
CA LYS A 119 15.86 -25.97 -25.47
C LYS A 119 16.23 -25.90 -23.97
N MET A 120 15.22 -25.95 -23.11
CA MET A 120 15.36 -26.01 -21.65
C MET A 120 14.80 -27.35 -21.12
N PRO A 121 15.29 -27.87 -19.98
CA PRO A 121 16.46 -27.41 -19.22
C PRO A 121 17.76 -27.53 -20.03
N ARG A 122 18.65 -26.53 -19.90
CA ARG A 122 19.92 -26.47 -20.65
C ARG A 122 21.01 -27.36 -20.05
N LYS A 123 20.95 -27.54 -18.73
CA LYS A 123 21.89 -28.29 -17.89
C LYS A 123 21.06 -28.97 -16.81
N GLY A 124 21.47 -30.15 -16.39
CA GLY A 124 20.71 -30.99 -15.46
C GLY A 124 19.81 -31.98 -16.20
N GLU A 125 18.90 -32.59 -15.45
CA GLU A 125 17.95 -33.57 -15.97
C GLU A 125 16.94 -32.89 -16.89
N LEU A 126 16.66 -33.54 -18.02
CA LEU A 126 15.61 -33.08 -18.93
C LEU A 126 14.24 -33.46 -18.36
N VAL A 127 13.24 -32.65 -18.68
CA VAL A 127 11.84 -32.98 -18.43
C VAL A 127 11.50 -34.27 -19.19
N THR A 128 11.07 -35.29 -18.47
CA THR A 128 10.65 -36.58 -19.01
C THR A 128 9.33 -36.47 -19.77
N ALA A 129 8.97 -37.49 -20.55
CA ALA A 129 7.69 -37.50 -21.25
C ALA A 129 6.49 -37.43 -20.28
N ALA A 130 6.59 -38.09 -19.12
CA ALA A 130 5.54 -38.08 -18.11
C ALA A 130 5.38 -36.71 -17.45
N GLU A 131 6.49 -36.06 -17.07
CA GLU A 131 6.50 -34.70 -16.50
C GLU A 131 6.01 -33.66 -17.52
N LEU A 132 6.40 -33.81 -18.79
CA LEU A 132 5.92 -32.94 -19.85
C LEU A 132 4.41 -33.09 -20.04
N GLU A 133 3.87 -34.31 -20.03
CA GLU A 133 2.42 -34.50 -20.10
C GLU A 133 1.70 -33.99 -18.84
N ALA A 134 2.32 -34.08 -17.65
CA ALA A 134 1.77 -33.44 -16.45
C ALA A 134 1.67 -31.92 -16.62
N LEU A 135 2.73 -31.26 -17.09
CA LEU A 135 2.72 -29.82 -17.41
C LEU A 135 1.65 -29.46 -18.45
N LYS A 136 1.54 -30.24 -19.53
CA LYS A 136 0.51 -30.00 -20.54
C LYS A 136 -0.91 -30.21 -19.99
N SER A 137 -1.11 -31.25 -19.18
CA SER A 137 -2.39 -31.55 -18.55
C SER A 137 -2.82 -30.43 -17.61
N TRP A 138 -1.88 -29.92 -16.80
CA TRP A 138 -2.11 -28.76 -15.95
C TRP A 138 -2.49 -27.52 -16.75
N ILE A 139 -1.79 -27.21 -17.85
CA ILE A 139 -2.15 -26.07 -18.70
C ILE A 139 -3.53 -26.28 -19.35
N ARG A 140 -3.84 -27.50 -19.82
CA ARG A 140 -5.15 -27.85 -20.40
C ARG A 140 -6.29 -27.75 -19.41
N SER A 141 -6.04 -28.02 -18.13
CA SER A 141 -7.06 -27.95 -17.09
C SER A 141 -7.39 -26.51 -16.66
N MET A 142 -6.60 -25.52 -17.08
CA MET A 142 -6.92 -24.11 -16.89
C MET A 142 -8.07 -23.69 -17.80
N GLU A 143 -9.02 -22.92 -17.27
CA GLU A 143 -10.10 -22.38 -18.09
C GLU A 143 -9.54 -21.46 -19.17
N PRO A 144 -9.79 -21.76 -20.48
CA PRO A 144 -9.47 -20.83 -21.54
C PRO A 144 -10.28 -19.56 -21.30
N GLN A 145 -9.62 -18.43 -21.04
CA GLN A 145 -10.36 -17.17 -20.98
C GLN A 145 -11.03 -16.92 -22.34
N SER A 146 -12.31 -16.56 -22.30
CA SER A 146 -13.18 -16.44 -23.46
C SER A 146 -12.88 -15.18 -24.30
N SER A 147 -11.75 -15.20 -25.00
CA SER A 147 -11.48 -14.54 -26.28
C SER A 147 -10.01 -14.75 -26.63
N PRO A 148 -9.65 -14.90 -27.93
CA PRO A 148 -8.26 -14.63 -28.30
C PRO A 148 -8.00 -13.20 -27.86
N ALA A 149 -7.14 -13.03 -26.86
CA ALA A 149 -6.68 -11.72 -26.46
C ALA A 149 -6.22 -11.02 -27.75
N ALA A 150 -7.02 -10.08 -28.24
CA ALA A 150 -6.49 -8.98 -29.02
C ALA A 150 -5.28 -8.56 -28.22
N VAL A 151 -4.09 -8.66 -28.82
CA VAL A 151 -2.82 -8.27 -28.22
C VAL A 151 -3.11 -7.01 -27.43
N GLN A 152 -3.26 -7.15 -26.10
CA GLN A 152 -3.69 -6.03 -25.29
C GLN A 152 -2.53 -5.08 -25.44
N LYS A 153 -2.80 -3.96 -26.11
CA LYS A 153 -1.84 -2.88 -26.28
C LYS A 153 -1.23 -2.66 -24.91
N ALA A 154 0.07 -2.91 -24.78
CA ALA A 154 0.75 -2.97 -23.48
C ALA A 154 0.31 -1.74 -22.66
N GLU A 155 -0.30 -1.97 -21.51
CA GLU A 155 -0.74 -0.87 -20.67
C GLU A 155 0.51 -0.02 -20.34
N PRO A 156 0.43 1.33 -20.46
CA PRO A 156 1.60 2.17 -20.23
C PRO A 156 2.22 1.86 -18.87
N GLN A 157 3.54 1.63 -18.84
CA GLN A 157 4.22 1.28 -17.59
C GLN A 157 3.98 2.35 -16.52
N PRO A 158 3.65 1.95 -15.28
CA PRO A 158 3.37 2.90 -14.21
C PRO A 158 4.62 3.70 -13.85
N ALA A 159 4.43 4.96 -13.46
CA ALA A 159 5.53 5.82 -13.01
C ALA A 159 6.04 5.39 -11.64
N PHE A 160 5.16 4.85 -10.80
CA PHE A 160 5.47 4.36 -9.46
C PHE A 160 4.90 2.95 -9.29
N PRO A 161 5.55 2.05 -8.54
CA PRO A 161 5.01 0.70 -8.34
C PRO A 161 3.87 0.64 -7.30
N THR A 162 3.54 1.75 -6.64
CA THR A 162 2.58 1.84 -5.53
C THR A 162 1.69 3.08 -5.65
N LEU A 163 0.58 3.09 -4.89
CA LEU A 163 -0.39 4.19 -4.84
C LEU A 163 0.10 5.44 -4.06
N THR A 164 1.23 5.31 -3.37
CA THR A 164 1.90 6.38 -2.65
C THR A 164 3.40 6.22 -2.77
N THR A 165 4.14 7.32 -2.63
CA THR A 165 5.59 7.28 -2.36
C THR A 165 5.83 7.06 -0.86
N GLY A 166 6.53 7.97 -0.16
CA GLY A 166 6.67 7.89 1.30
C GLY A 166 5.33 8.15 1.98
N ASN A 167 4.71 9.28 1.61
CA ASN A 167 3.39 9.71 2.05
C ASN A 167 2.53 10.20 0.87
N LEU A 168 3.14 10.88 -0.12
CA LEU A 168 2.40 11.53 -1.20
C LEU A 168 1.65 10.52 -2.09
N PRO A 169 0.37 10.76 -2.44
CA PRO A 169 -0.36 9.91 -3.36
C PRO A 169 0.20 10.01 -4.78
N THR A 170 0.24 8.90 -5.50
CA THR A 170 0.60 8.86 -6.92
C THR A 170 -0.67 8.92 -7.79
N ALA A 171 -0.48 9.08 -9.11
CA ALA A 171 -1.56 8.99 -10.09
C ALA A 171 -1.89 7.53 -10.50
N GLU A 172 -1.25 6.56 -9.83
CA GLU A 172 -1.45 5.14 -10.12
C GLU A 172 -2.81 4.67 -9.58
N MET A 173 -3.37 3.67 -10.26
CA MET A 173 -4.63 3.03 -9.90
C MET A 173 -4.40 1.54 -9.71
N LEU A 174 -5.32 0.89 -8.99
CA LEU A 174 -5.26 -0.57 -8.88
C LEU A 174 -5.88 -1.20 -10.12
N PRO A 175 -5.32 -2.32 -10.61
CA PRO A 175 -6.01 -3.15 -11.59
C PRO A 175 -7.37 -3.61 -11.05
N ALA A 176 -8.29 -3.91 -11.97
CA ALA A 176 -9.55 -4.54 -11.60
C ALA A 176 -9.27 -5.88 -10.89
N LYS A 177 -10.09 -6.19 -9.88
CA LYS A 177 -9.94 -7.38 -9.03
C LYS A 177 -8.66 -7.46 -8.19
N THR A 178 -7.85 -6.42 -8.09
CA THR A 178 -6.68 -6.41 -7.20
C THR A 178 -6.92 -5.46 -6.05
N PHE A 179 -6.80 -5.92 -4.80
CA PHE A 179 -6.76 -5.00 -3.65
C PHE A 179 -5.32 -4.78 -3.19
N LEU A 180 -5.10 -3.66 -2.50
CA LEU A 180 -3.83 -3.33 -1.88
C LEU A 180 -3.99 -3.27 -0.38
N TYR A 181 -3.11 -3.98 0.33
CA TYR A 181 -2.92 -3.80 1.76
C TYR A 181 -1.58 -3.12 2.01
N ARG A 182 -1.60 -2.08 2.84
CA ARG A 182 -0.39 -1.35 3.25
C ARG A 182 -0.27 -1.29 4.76
N VAL A 183 0.95 -1.51 5.24
CA VAL A 183 1.35 -1.18 6.62
C VAL A 183 2.41 -0.09 6.54
N ALA A 184 2.15 1.05 7.16
CA ALA A 184 3.06 2.17 7.30
C ALA A 184 3.48 2.32 8.76
N HIS A 185 4.78 2.42 9.00
CA HIS A 185 5.38 2.49 10.32
C HIS A 185 6.33 3.68 10.39
N ARG A 186 6.27 4.45 11.48
CA ARG A 186 7.20 5.53 11.81
C ARG A 186 7.71 5.32 13.22
N PHE A 187 9.02 5.16 13.39
CA PHE A 187 9.63 5.13 14.72
C PHE A 187 9.58 6.54 15.33
N ARG A 188 9.41 6.62 16.66
CA ARG A 188 9.34 7.91 17.36
C ARG A 188 10.69 8.44 17.82
N GLY A 189 11.71 7.58 17.90
CA GLY A 189 13.05 7.91 18.39
C GLY A 189 13.94 8.56 17.34
N SER A 190 14.70 9.58 17.75
CA SER A 190 15.68 10.27 16.90
C SER A 190 16.82 9.35 16.48
N ILE A 191 17.22 9.41 15.21
CA ILE A 191 18.32 8.60 14.70
C ILE A 191 19.63 9.04 15.37
N LEU A 192 19.91 10.35 15.37
CA LEU A 192 21.16 10.89 15.85
C LEU A 192 21.17 11.01 17.38
N ASP A 193 20.12 11.57 17.98
CA ASP A 193 20.13 11.84 19.42
C ASP A 193 20.00 10.57 20.27
N ALA A 194 19.26 9.57 19.78
CA ALA A 194 19.10 8.32 20.51
C ALA A 194 20.37 7.46 20.45
N GLY A 195 21.13 7.54 19.34
CA GLY A 195 22.43 6.88 19.18
C GLY A 195 22.39 5.36 19.38
N PHE A 196 23.56 4.76 19.56
CA PHE A 196 23.71 3.29 19.62
C PHE A 196 22.95 2.63 20.80
N ASP A 197 22.88 3.31 21.96
CA ASP A 197 22.27 2.77 23.19
C ASP A 197 20.74 2.60 23.11
N GLN A 198 20.11 3.18 22.10
CA GLN A 198 18.69 3.03 21.78
C GLN A 198 18.48 2.56 20.34
N LEU A 199 19.50 1.88 19.79
CA LEU A 199 19.56 1.37 18.44
C LEU A 199 19.12 2.43 17.41
N TYR A 200 19.68 3.64 17.45
CA TYR A 200 19.37 4.74 16.53
C TYR A 200 17.87 5.05 16.40
N GLY A 201 17.14 4.96 17.52
CA GLY A 201 15.71 5.27 17.60
C GLY A 201 14.78 4.08 17.38
N PHE A 202 15.30 2.88 17.07
CA PHE A 202 14.50 1.67 16.88
C PHE A 202 13.89 1.11 18.17
N ASP A 203 14.51 1.38 19.34
CA ASP A 203 14.00 0.91 20.63
C ASP A 203 12.79 1.73 21.15
N PHE A 204 12.42 2.80 20.44
CA PHE A 204 11.26 3.63 20.77
C PHE A 204 9.96 3.06 20.20
N GLY A 205 8.84 3.48 20.79
CA GLY A 205 7.52 3.19 20.23
C GLY A 205 7.31 3.79 18.83
N SER A 206 6.18 3.44 18.21
CA SER A 206 5.91 3.81 16.82
C SER A 206 4.51 4.32 16.57
N ASN A 207 4.38 5.09 15.49
CA ASN A 207 3.10 5.41 14.88
C ASN A 207 2.88 4.45 13.73
N VAL A 208 1.80 3.67 13.80
CA VAL A 208 1.47 2.64 12.82
C VAL A 208 0.13 2.93 12.17
N MET A 209 0.12 2.86 10.85
CA MET A 209 -1.09 2.93 10.04
C MET A 209 -1.24 1.67 9.17
N THR A 210 -2.46 1.15 9.11
CA THR A 210 -2.85 0.13 8.14
C THR A 210 -3.82 0.71 7.14
N GLU A 211 -3.77 0.23 5.90
CA GLU A 211 -4.61 0.69 4.81
C GLU A 211 -5.07 -0.47 3.95
N LEU A 212 -6.35 -0.47 3.61
CA LEU A 212 -6.96 -1.31 2.59
C LEU A 212 -7.44 -0.41 1.46
N THR A 213 -7.00 -0.67 0.24
CA THR A 213 -7.50 -0.01 -0.96
C THR A 213 -8.09 -1.01 -1.92
N VAL A 214 -9.29 -0.73 -2.44
CA VAL A 214 -10.00 -1.57 -3.39
C VAL A 214 -10.39 -0.77 -4.65
N PRO A 215 -10.38 -1.37 -5.84
CA PRO A 215 -10.95 -0.77 -7.04
C PRO A 215 -12.48 -0.80 -6.97
N LEU A 216 -13.11 0.28 -7.40
CA LEU A 216 -14.56 0.42 -7.51
C LEU A 216 -15.01 0.31 -8.98
N PRO A 217 -16.27 -0.08 -9.22
CA PRO A 217 -16.90 0.06 -10.54
C PRO A 217 -16.78 1.50 -11.04
N GLY A 218 -16.42 1.68 -12.32
CA GLY A 218 -16.18 3.01 -12.90
C GLY A 218 -14.73 3.51 -12.81
N GLY A 219 -13.80 2.68 -12.29
CA GLY A 219 -12.37 2.93 -12.39
C GLY A 219 -11.79 3.86 -11.31
N ALA A 220 -12.51 4.07 -10.21
CA ALA A 220 -11.99 4.73 -9.01
C ALA A 220 -11.38 3.70 -8.04
N ASN A 221 -10.54 4.13 -7.11
CA ASN A 221 -10.11 3.35 -5.96
C ASN A 221 -10.72 3.95 -4.69
N LEU A 222 -11.09 3.11 -3.73
CA LEU A 222 -11.49 3.52 -2.39
C LEU A 222 -10.48 2.99 -1.38
N SER A 223 -9.96 3.88 -0.54
CA SER A 223 -8.99 3.61 0.51
C SER A 223 -9.62 3.83 1.88
N LEU A 224 -9.46 2.85 2.77
CA LEU A 224 -9.76 2.96 4.20
C LEU A 224 -8.46 2.75 4.99
N LYS A 225 -8.10 3.73 5.81
CA LYS A 225 -6.89 3.68 6.64
C LYS A 225 -7.23 3.80 8.12
N ARG A 226 -6.43 3.16 8.96
CA ARG A 226 -6.49 3.25 10.42
C ARG A 226 -5.11 3.61 10.95
N GLN A 227 -4.99 4.75 11.63
CA GLN A 227 -3.74 5.29 12.15
C GLN A 227 -3.74 5.40 13.68
N SER A 228 -2.76 4.80 14.34
CA SER A 228 -2.55 4.86 15.80
C SER A 228 -2.72 6.24 16.44
N ILE A 229 -2.16 7.30 15.83
CA ILE A 229 -2.29 8.69 16.28
C ILE A 229 -3.77 9.12 16.27
N PHE A 230 -4.27 9.64 17.41
CA PHE A 230 -5.66 10.06 17.64
C PHE A 230 -6.74 9.03 17.30
N ALA A 231 -6.34 7.76 17.19
CA ALA A 231 -7.18 6.73 16.63
C ALA A 231 -7.79 7.13 15.26
N THR A 232 -7.05 7.86 14.42
CA THR A 232 -7.58 8.41 13.17
C THR A 232 -7.99 7.32 12.19
N PHE A 233 -9.14 7.53 11.54
CA PHE A 233 -9.53 6.82 10.32
C PHE A 233 -9.39 7.77 9.14
N GLU A 234 -8.85 7.32 8.02
CA GLU A 234 -8.89 8.08 6.76
C GLU A 234 -9.76 7.32 5.75
N VAL A 235 -10.69 8.02 5.13
CA VAL A 235 -11.48 7.51 4.00
C VAL A 235 -11.19 8.39 2.80
N ALA A 236 -10.71 7.78 1.71
CA ALA A 236 -10.31 8.52 0.54
C ALA A 236 -10.66 7.79 -0.76
N ALA A 237 -10.98 8.55 -1.80
CA ALA A 237 -11.15 8.04 -3.15
C ALA A 237 -10.05 8.58 -4.06
N ARG A 238 -9.60 7.74 -4.99
CA ARG A 238 -8.71 8.14 -6.09
C ARG A 238 -9.40 7.90 -7.42
N TYR A 239 -9.28 8.84 -8.34
CA TYR A 239 -9.82 8.70 -9.70
C TYR A 239 -8.83 9.22 -10.73
N ARG A 240 -8.50 8.42 -11.74
CA ARG A 240 -7.55 8.80 -12.78
C ARG A 240 -8.23 9.66 -13.83
N LEU A 241 -7.69 10.84 -14.06
CA LEU A 241 -8.13 11.80 -15.06
C LEU A 241 -7.40 11.59 -16.40
N LEU A 242 -6.09 11.34 -16.34
CA LEU A 242 -5.23 11.14 -17.51
C LEU A 242 -4.20 10.04 -17.21
N GLN A 243 -3.83 9.27 -18.23
CA GLN A 243 -2.73 8.29 -18.15
C GLN A 243 -1.63 8.71 -19.13
N GLN A 244 -0.39 8.79 -18.64
CA GLN A 244 0.77 9.00 -19.49
C GLN A 244 0.84 7.90 -20.54
N ASN A 245 0.98 8.29 -21.80
CA ASN A 245 1.13 7.36 -22.91
C ASN A 245 1.95 8.02 -24.04
N PRO A 246 3.23 7.69 -24.16
CA PRO A 246 4.10 8.26 -25.20
C PRO A 246 3.62 7.99 -26.63
N GLU A 247 2.84 6.94 -26.87
CA GLU A 247 2.39 6.58 -28.22
C GLU A 247 1.23 7.44 -28.73
N ASN A 248 0.42 8.02 -27.82
CA ASN A 248 -0.70 8.90 -28.19
C ASN A 248 -0.43 10.37 -27.81
N GLY A 249 0.79 10.69 -27.37
CA GLY A 249 1.22 12.04 -27.01
C GLY A 249 0.77 12.54 -25.63
N ALA A 250 0.15 11.70 -24.79
CA ALA A 250 -0.22 12.09 -23.42
C ALA A 250 1.04 12.19 -22.53
N PRO A 251 1.45 13.40 -22.08
CA PRO A 251 2.78 13.62 -21.52
C PRO A 251 2.92 13.19 -20.06
N LEU A 252 1.82 13.09 -19.31
CA LEU A 252 1.78 12.78 -17.88
C LEU A 252 0.51 12.02 -17.49
N SER A 253 0.57 11.34 -16.35
CA SER A 253 -0.60 10.79 -15.66
C SER A 253 -1.11 11.81 -14.65
N LEU A 254 -2.43 11.91 -14.51
CA LEU A 254 -3.10 12.81 -13.60
C LEU A 254 -4.22 12.07 -12.89
N ALA A 255 -4.32 12.22 -11.57
CA ALA A 255 -5.45 11.70 -10.80
C ALA A 255 -5.94 12.74 -9.79
N LEU A 256 -7.19 12.60 -9.37
CA LEU A 256 -7.76 13.27 -8.20
C LEU A 256 -7.71 12.30 -7.02
N TYR A 257 -7.22 12.76 -5.88
CA TYR A 257 -7.23 12.04 -4.61
C TYR A 257 -7.88 12.92 -3.54
N ALA A 258 -9.02 12.51 -2.99
CA ALA A 258 -9.78 13.32 -2.05
C ALA A 258 -10.44 12.47 -0.97
N GLY A 259 -10.65 13.05 0.21
CA GLY A 259 -11.16 12.31 1.35
C GLY A 259 -11.18 13.14 2.64
N PHE A 260 -11.26 12.42 3.76
CA PHE A 260 -11.19 13.02 5.08
C PHE A 260 -10.48 12.12 6.09
N ASP A 261 -9.85 12.77 7.07
CA ASP A 261 -9.35 12.15 8.30
C ASP A 261 -10.37 12.39 9.42
N TRP A 262 -10.67 11.35 10.19
CA TRP A 262 -11.57 11.38 11.34
C TRP A 262 -10.82 11.03 12.62
N ALA A 263 -10.59 12.00 13.49
CA ALA A 263 -9.96 11.82 14.80
C ALA A 263 -10.91 11.15 15.80
N SER A 264 -10.93 9.81 15.79
CA SER A 264 -11.95 9.04 16.49
C SER A 264 -11.71 8.86 17.98
N THR A 265 -10.55 9.24 18.54
CA THR A 265 -10.23 9.02 19.96
C THR A 265 -11.30 9.57 20.92
N GLY A 266 -11.58 8.88 22.02
CA GLY A 266 -12.70 9.23 22.90
C GLY A 266 -12.45 10.43 23.82
N ASN A 267 -11.24 10.96 23.87
CA ASN A 267 -10.78 11.94 24.86
C ASN A 267 -10.22 13.22 24.23
N LEU A 268 -10.65 13.58 23.02
CA LEU A 268 -10.27 14.86 22.42
C LEU A 268 -11.06 15.99 23.09
N ARG A 269 -10.33 16.93 23.68
CA ARG A 269 -10.86 18.12 24.34
C ARG A 269 -11.21 19.18 23.30
N ASP A 270 -12.27 19.91 23.58
CA ASP A 270 -12.64 21.09 22.81
C ASP A 270 -11.60 22.20 23.08
N PRO A 271 -11.01 22.81 22.04
CA PRO A 271 -10.06 23.90 22.21
C PRO A 271 -10.69 25.18 22.78
N ALA A 272 -11.96 25.45 22.47
CA ALA A 272 -12.69 26.63 22.94
C ALA A 272 -13.23 26.44 24.37
N ASP A 273 -13.48 25.19 24.77
CA ASP A 273 -13.87 24.80 26.13
C ASP A 273 -13.08 23.57 26.60
N THR A 274 -11.91 23.80 27.21
CA THR A 274 -11.05 22.71 27.71
C THR A 274 -11.71 21.80 28.76
N GLY A 275 -12.82 22.24 29.39
CA GLY A 275 -13.64 21.43 30.28
C GLY A 275 -14.49 20.40 29.55
N ARG A 276 -14.78 20.63 28.28
CA ARG A 276 -15.62 19.80 27.41
C ARG A 276 -14.80 18.76 26.64
N THR A 277 -15.31 17.54 26.60
CA THR A 277 -14.83 16.50 25.68
C THR A 277 -15.75 16.48 24.48
N MET A 278 -15.20 16.66 23.28
CA MET A 278 -15.99 16.64 22.05
C MET A 278 -16.57 15.23 21.82
N GLY A 279 -17.80 15.14 21.35
CA GLY A 279 -18.39 13.92 20.80
C GLY A 279 -17.62 13.43 19.58
N ARG A 280 -17.56 12.11 19.36
CA ARG A 280 -16.74 11.51 18.29
C ARG A 280 -17.11 11.96 16.87
N PHE A 281 -18.33 12.41 16.66
CA PHE A 281 -18.86 12.80 15.34
C PHE A 281 -19.04 14.31 15.17
N GLU A 282 -18.46 15.11 16.08
CA GLU A 282 -18.43 16.56 15.91
C GLU A 282 -17.55 16.95 14.72
N GLY A 283 -17.97 17.99 13.98
CA GLY A 283 -17.42 18.33 12.67
C GLY A 283 -15.95 18.75 12.72
N GLU A 284 -15.56 19.37 13.83
CA GLU A 284 -14.20 19.80 14.15
C GLU A 284 -13.22 18.62 14.21
N ARG A 285 -13.70 17.37 14.34
CA ARG A 285 -12.87 16.16 14.32
C ARG A 285 -12.58 15.61 12.92
N PHE A 286 -13.09 16.26 11.88
CA PHE A 286 -12.94 15.85 10.49
C PHE A 286 -12.05 16.83 9.74
N ALA A 287 -10.88 16.37 9.28
CA ALA A 287 -10.04 17.15 8.38
C ALA A 287 -10.29 16.70 6.93
N TRP A 288 -10.57 17.63 6.03
CA TRP A 288 -10.92 17.33 4.63
C TRP A 288 -9.77 17.69 3.72
N PHE A 289 -9.48 16.83 2.75
CA PHE A 289 -8.39 17.06 1.82
C PHE A 289 -8.77 16.75 0.37
N ALA A 290 -8.11 17.45 -0.53
CA ALA A 290 -8.05 17.10 -1.95
C ALA A 290 -6.65 17.37 -2.49
N GLN A 291 -6.16 16.46 -3.31
CA GLN A 291 -4.83 16.48 -3.92
C GLN A 291 -4.94 16.06 -5.39
N LEU A 292 -4.11 16.67 -6.23
CA LEU A 292 -4.10 16.41 -7.67
C LEU A 292 -2.72 15.86 -8.10
N PRO A 293 -2.40 14.59 -7.81
CA PRO A 293 -1.13 14.00 -8.23
C PRO A 293 -0.99 13.97 -9.75
N ALA A 294 0.08 14.59 -10.22
CA ALA A 294 0.55 14.58 -11.60
C ALA A 294 1.92 13.88 -11.65
N SER A 295 2.00 12.75 -12.35
CA SER A 295 3.25 11.99 -12.48
C SER A 295 3.69 11.84 -13.92
N MET A 296 5.00 11.80 -14.10
CA MET A 296 5.61 11.45 -15.38
C MET A 296 6.78 10.51 -15.15
N ARG A 297 6.99 9.62 -16.12
CA ARG A 297 8.09 8.67 -16.13
C ARG A 297 8.89 8.79 -17.43
N SER A 298 10.19 8.59 -17.29
CA SER A 298 11.14 8.28 -18.38
C SER A 298 11.72 6.87 -18.13
N GLU A 299 12.91 6.53 -18.63
CA GLU A 299 13.46 5.19 -18.46
C GLU A 299 13.78 4.84 -17.00
N LYS A 300 14.51 5.74 -16.31
CA LYS A 300 15.00 5.53 -14.93
C LYS A 300 14.42 6.49 -13.91
N ILE A 301 13.88 7.62 -14.35
CA ILE A 301 13.42 8.69 -13.48
C ILE A 301 11.90 8.75 -13.55
N SER A 302 11.28 8.83 -12.38
CA SER A 302 9.88 9.18 -12.23
C SER A 302 9.77 10.41 -11.36
N LEU A 303 8.92 11.35 -11.76
CA LEU A 303 8.65 12.60 -11.05
C LEU A 303 7.18 12.68 -10.70
N LEU A 304 6.88 13.32 -9.58
CA LEU A 304 5.54 13.52 -9.07
C LEU A 304 5.42 14.94 -8.50
N VAL A 305 4.34 15.61 -8.86
CA VAL A 305 3.92 16.89 -8.26
C VAL A 305 2.48 16.74 -7.78
N VAL A 306 2.19 17.22 -6.57
CA VAL A 306 0.92 17.02 -5.88
C VAL A 306 0.49 18.33 -5.21
N PRO A 307 -0.11 19.28 -5.94
CA PRO A 307 -0.81 20.38 -5.29
C PRO A 307 -1.96 19.82 -4.45
N GLY A 308 -2.14 20.38 -3.26
CA GLY A 308 -3.12 19.90 -2.30
C GLY A 308 -3.75 21.01 -1.48
N ILE A 309 -4.96 20.74 -1.01
CA ILE A 309 -5.67 21.57 -0.04
C ILE A 309 -6.07 20.72 1.17
N LEU A 310 -5.99 21.30 2.35
CA LEU A 310 -6.41 20.73 3.62
C LEU A 310 -7.25 21.76 4.37
N VAL A 311 -8.45 21.36 4.77
CA VAL A 311 -9.40 22.17 5.51
C VAL A 311 -9.67 21.50 6.84
N ASN A 312 -9.70 22.28 7.92
CA ASN A 312 -9.87 21.79 9.27
C ASN A 312 -8.80 20.74 9.66
N GLY A 313 -7.56 20.99 9.25
CA GLY A 313 -6.40 20.16 9.59
C GLY A 313 -6.00 20.26 11.07
N ASN A 314 -6.45 21.33 11.73
CA ASN A 314 -6.15 21.63 13.11
C ASN A 314 -7.41 21.73 13.96
N VAL A 315 -7.76 20.60 14.57
CA VAL A 315 -8.87 20.45 15.51
C VAL A 315 -8.77 21.34 16.76
N LEU A 316 -7.67 22.07 16.96
CA LEU A 316 -7.41 22.90 18.13
C LEU A 316 -7.64 24.40 17.89
N ILE A 317 -8.04 24.81 16.68
CA ILE A 317 -8.24 26.22 16.33
C ILE A 317 -9.61 26.37 15.66
N GLU A 318 -10.40 27.36 16.08
CA GLU A 318 -11.64 27.73 15.38
C GLU A 318 -11.37 28.63 14.19
N GLY A 319 -12.16 28.47 13.11
CA GLY A 319 -12.08 29.36 11.94
C GLY A 319 -10.77 29.22 11.15
N GLU A 320 -10.26 27.99 11.06
CA GLU A 320 -9.00 27.69 10.38
C GLU A 320 -8.99 28.13 8.91
N ASP A 321 -7.95 28.87 8.51
CA ASP A 321 -7.63 29.07 7.10
C ASP A 321 -7.26 27.74 6.42
N MET A 322 -7.60 27.60 5.14
CA MET A 322 -7.22 26.44 4.37
C MET A 322 -5.69 26.37 4.20
N LEU A 323 -5.13 25.21 4.53
CA LEU A 323 -3.75 24.86 4.21
C LEU A 323 -3.65 24.48 2.73
N THR A 324 -2.69 25.07 2.04
CA THR A 324 -2.34 24.67 0.67
C THR A 324 -0.92 24.15 0.65
N THR A 325 -0.69 23.05 -0.06
CA THR A 325 0.63 22.40 -0.13
C THR A 325 1.01 22.05 -1.56
N LEU A 326 2.30 21.86 -1.79
CA LEU A 326 2.82 21.38 -3.07
C LEU A 326 3.77 20.20 -2.86
N GLY A 327 3.22 18.99 -2.81
CA GLY A 327 4.05 17.79 -2.76
C GLY A 327 4.94 17.67 -4.00
N ILE A 328 6.21 17.35 -3.81
CA ILE A 328 7.15 17.05 -4.89
C ILE A 328 7.85 15.75 -4.52
N ALA A 329 7.89 14.78 -5.43
CA ALA A 329 8.65 13.56 -5.24
C ALA A 329 9.42 13.15 -6.49
N GLY A 330 10.56 12.50 -6.27
CA GLY A 330 11.41 11.93 -7.30
C GLY A 330 11.76 10.49 -6.97
N ARG A 331 11.84 9.65 -8.00
CA ARG A 331 12.26 8.26 -7.92
C ARG A 331 13.29 7.96 -8.99
N LEU A 332 14.41 7.38 -8.58
CA LEU A 332 15.52 6.97 -9.44
C LEU A 332 15.69 5.45 -9.39
N SER A 333 15.30 4.76 -10.45
CA SER A 333 15.54 3.32 -10.63
C SER A 333 17.03 3.04 -10.75
N VAL A 334 17.58 2.29 -9.80
CA VAL A 334 18.95 1.75 -9.88
C VAL A 334 18.94 0.47 -10.72
N ASN A 335 17.96 -0.39 -10.47
CA ASN A 335 17.65 -1.57 -11.26
C ASN A 335 16.14 -1.87 -11.13
N ARG A 336 15.67 -3.00 -11.69
CA ARG A 336 14.24 -3.38 -11.64
C ARG A 336 13.69 -3.67 -10.24
N TYR A 337 14.55 -3.94 -9.26
CA TYR A 337 14.18 -4.29 -7.89
C TYR A 337 14.50 -3.20 -6.88
N LEU A 338 15.40 -2.27 -7.19
CA LEU A 338 15.88 -1.24 -6.27
C LEU A 338 15.78 0.14 -6.90
N ALA A 339 15.21 1.09 -6.16
CA ALA A 339 15.21 2.50 -6.48
C ALA A 339 15.53 3.36 -5.25
N LEU A 340 16.05 4.56 -5.50
CA LEU A 340 16.08 5.63 -4.51
C LEU A 340 14.85 6.50 -4.73
N PHE A 341 14.26 7.01 -3.66
CA PHE A 341 13.18 7.99 -3.75
C PHE A 341 13.29 9.04 -2.66
N GLY A 342 12.73 10.21 -2.94
CA GLY A 342 12.56 11.26 -1.93
C GLY A 342 11.34 12.11 -2.23
N GLU A 343 10.78 12.71 -1.20
CA GLU A 343 9.66 13.64 -1.28
C GLU A 343 9.83 14.80 -0.30
N VAL A 344 9.23 15.94 -0.66
CA VAL A 344 9.03 17.09 0.21
C VAL A 344 7.61 17.63 0.03
N VAL A 345 7.02 18.15 1.09
CA VAL A 345 5.67 18.73 1.08
C VAL A 345 5.70 20.12 1.71
N PRO A 346 6.06 21.17 0.95
CA PRO A 346 6.00 22.54 1.42
C PRO A 346 4.58 23.03 1.64
N ILE A 347 4.39 23.79 2.72
CA ILE A 347 3.16 24.54 2.98
C ILE A 347 3.27 25.89 2.28
N LEU A 348 2.38 26.16 1.32
CA LEU A 348 2.36 27.39 0.51
C LEU A 348 1.51 28.50 1.13
N SER A 349 0.47 28.13 1.88
CA SER A 349 -0.45 29.05 2.57
C SER A 349 -1.12 28.32 3.73
N GLY A 350 -1.59 29.06 4.74
CA GLY A 350 -2.20 28.49 5.95
C GLY A 350 -1.19 28.01 6.99
N ALA A 351 0.08 28.43 6.90
CA ALA A 351 1.14 28.07 7.85
C ALA A 351 0.72 28.25 9.32
N ASP A 352 -0.04 29.31 9.61
CA ASP A 352 -0.58 29.63 10.94
C ASP A 352 -1.60 28.62 11.48
N THR A 353 -2.01 27.67 10.65
CA THR A 353 -2.93 26.62 11.03
C THR A 353 -2.32 25.22 11.04
N ALA A 354 -1.11 25.06 10.47
CA ALA A 354 -0.37 23.80 10.46
C ALA A 354 -0.41 23.09 11.83
N ASN A 355 -0.64 21.79 11.85
CA ASN A 355 -0.70 21.01 13.09
C ASN A 355 0.14 19.73 12.98
N PRO A 356 1.49 19.84 13.05
CA PRO A 356 2.34 18.69 12.93
C PRO A 356 2.06 17.65 14.04
N VAL A 357 2.32 16.38 13.74
CA VAL A 357 2.19 15.31 14.73
C VAL A 357 3.12 15.56 15.93
N GLY A 358 2.54 15.63 17.12
CA GLY A 358 3.23 16.06 18.34
C GLY A 358 2.79 17.44 18.84
N GLY A 359 1.97 18.14 18.05
CA GLY A 359 1.49 19.49 18.36
C GLY A 359 2.43 20.56 17.84
N VAL A 360 2.05 21.81 18.02
CA VAL A 360 2.83 22.98 17.61
C VAL A 360 3.91 23.29 18.64
N LEU A 361 5.14 23.51 18.18
CA LEU A 361 6.23 24.03 18.99
C LEU A 361 6.32 25.56 18.86
N PHE A 362 6.88 26.23 19.86
CA PHE A 362 7.05 27.68 19.86
C PHE A 362 8.50 28.05 20.19
N ASP A 363 9.04 29.06 19.51
CA ASP A 363 10.35 29.64 19.84
C ASP A 363 10.26 30.57 21.07
N THR A 364 11.41 31.11 21.48
CA THR A 364 11.49 32.03 22.63
C THR A 364 10.72 33.34 22.42
N ASP A 365 10.45 33.70 21.16
CA ASP A 365 9.69 34.90 20.79
C ASP A 365 8.18 34.59 20.64
N GLY A 366 7.76 33.35 20.92
CA GLY A 366 6.38 32.89 20.77
C GLY A 366 5.95 32.62 19.33
N ARG A 367 6.89 32.55 18.38
CA ARG A 367 6.59 32.17 17.00
C ARG A 367 6.46 30.67 16.88
N ARG A 368 5.53 30.22 16.04
CA ARG A 368 5.31 28.80 15.76
C ARG A 368 6.50 28.22 15.01
N ILE A 369 6.96 27.07 15.46
CA ILE A 369 7.99 26.27 14.80
C ILE A 369 7.29 25.07 14.17
N PHE A 370 7.43 24.96 12.86
CA PHE A 370 7.10 23.77 12.08
C PHE A 370 8.02 23.71 10.88
N TYR A 371 8.13 22.53 10.28
CA TYR A 371 8.95 22.26 9.11
C TYR A 371 8.10 21.63 8.02
N ASP A 372 8.58 21.71 6.78
CA ASP A 372 7.99 20.96 5.67
C ASP A 372 8.23 19.46 5.88
N THR A 373 7.24 18.64 5.52
CA THR A 373 7.38 17.18 5.60
C THR A 373 8.38 16.72 4.54
N PHE A 374 9.34 15.90 4.96
CA PHE A 374 10.41 15.35 4.14
C PHE A 374 10.53 13.83 4.30
N VAL A 375 10.84 13.14 3.21
CA VAL A 375 11.25 11.73 3.22
C VAL A 375 12.38 11.49 2.23
N LEU A 376 13.35 10.65 2.61
CA LEU A 376 14.35 10.11 1.71
C LEU A 376 14.56 8.63 2.02
N GLY A 377 14.56 7.78 0.99
CA GLY A 377 14.73 6.35 1.22
C GLY A 377 14.97 5.49 0.00
N LEU A 378 14.91 4.20 0.27
CA LEU A 378 15.08 3.12 -0.68
C LEU A 378 13.74 2.41 -0.90
N GLU A 379 13.49 2.07 -2.15
CA GLU A 379 12.36 1.25 -2.57
C GLU A 379 12.87 -0.10 -3.09
N LEU A 380 12.31 -1.17 -2.55
CA LEU A 380 12.58 -2.54 -2.96
C LEU A 380 11.30 -3.18 -3.50
N VAL A 381 11.34 -3.66 -4.73
CA VAL A 381 10.22 -4.37 -5.38
C VAL A 381 10.60 -5.84 -5.50
N LYS A 382 9.84 -6.73 -4.86
CA LYS A 382 10.07 -8.18 -4.96
C LYS A 382 8.76 -8.94 -4.81
N GLY A 383 8.42 -9.73 -5.81
CA GLY A 383 7.42 -10.78 -5.62
C GLY A 383 6.01 -10.30 -5.29
N GLY A 384 5.55 -9.21 -5.91
CA GLY A 384 4.26 -8.58 -5.60
C GLY A 384 4.26 -7.76 -4.29
N HIS A 385 5.39 -7.68 -3.60
CA HIS A 385 5.61 -6.77 -2.49
C HIS A 385 6.43 -5.56 -2.93
N VAL A 386 6.11 -4.41 -2.34
CA VAL A 386 6.96 -3.22 -2.39
C VAL A 386 7.29 -2.83 -0.96
N PHE A 387 8.57 -2.60 -0.69
CA PHE A 387 9.06 -2.14 0.60
C PHE A 387 9.70 -0.77 0.42
N HIS A 388 9.24 0.21 1.19
CA HIS A 388 9.95 1.47 1.38
C HIS A 388 10.64 1.42 2.73
N VAL A 389 11.93 1.74 2.78
CA VAL A 389 12.68 1.98 4.02
C VAL A 389 13.32 3.35 3.90
N PHE A 390 13.07 4.22 4.86
CA PHE A 390 13.40 5.63 4.72
C PHE A 390 13.63 6.33 6.05
N VAL A 391 14.15 7.54 5.93
CA VAL A 391 14.20 8.53 7.00
C VAL A 391 13.20 9.65 6.71
N THR A 392 12.60 10.20 7.75
CA THR A 392 11.62 11.29 7.65
C THR A 392 11.66 12.17 8.89
N ASN A 393 11.23 13.42 8.75
CA ASN A 393 11.02 14.34 9.86
C ASN A 393 9.56 14.41 10.34
N SER A 394 8.65 13.62 9.75
CA SER A 394 7.23 13.61 10.12
C SER A 394 6.83 12.29 10.79
N GLY A 395 6.13 12.40 11.91
CA GLY A 395 5.47 11.26 12.55
C GLY A 395 4.12 10.90 11.92
N GLY A 396 3.60 11.76 11.04
CA GLY A 396 2.31 11.60 10.35
C GLY A 396 2.33 10.56 9.26
N ASN A 397 1.17 9.91 9.03
CA ASN A 397 1.01 8.98 7.91
C ASN A 397 -0.28 9.23 7.12
N THR A 398 -1.35 9.73 7.75
CA THR A 398 -2.58 10.10 7.04
C THR A 398 -2.42 11.42 6.33
N THR A 399 -3.31 11.70 5.39
CA THR A 399 -3.21 12.85 4.49
C THR A 399 -3.23 14.17 5.25
N GLY A 400 -4.16 14.34 6.21
CA GLY A 400 -4.19 15.53 7.05
C GLY A 400 -2.93 15.67 7.93
N GLN A 401 -2.33 14.56 8.36
CA GLN A 401 -1.16 14.59 9.24
C GLN A 401 0.13 15.04 8.53
N TYR A 402 0.44 14.48 7.35
CA TYR A 402 1.69 14.86 6.68
C TYR A 402 1.57 16.20 5.93
N MET A 403 0.37 16.60 5.51
CA MET A 403 0.12 17.92 4.91
C MET A 403 0.21 19.06 5.94
N SER A 404 -0.01 18.76 7.22
CA SER A 404 0.09 19.70 8.34
C SER A 404 1.53 19.99 8.78
N GLY A 405 2.53 19.54 8.01
CA GLY A 405 3.95 19.74 8.29
C GLY A 405 4.55 18.73 9.27
N ALA A 406 5.73 19.07 9.75
CA ALA A 406 6.61 18.24 10.57
C ALA A 406 7.16 19.02 11.77
N ASN A 407 7.53 18.30 12.82
CA ASN A 407 8.07 18.89 14.05
C ASN A 407 9.59 18.77 14.17
N PHE A 408 10.20 17.90 13.37
CA PHE A 408 11.63 17.63 13.45
C PHE A 408 12.37 18.39 12.33
N ASP A 409 13.52 18.97 12.67
CA ASP A 409 14.32 19.72 11.71
C ASP A 409 15.27 18.78 10.95
N VAL A 410 15.09 18.70 9.62
CA VAL A 410 15.95 17.89 8.76
C VAL A 410 17.40 18.39 8.80
N PHE A 411 17.61 19.69 8.91
CA PHE A 411 18.94 20.30 8.84
C PHE A 411 19.76 20.13 10.12
N SER A 412 19.09 19.96 11.27
CA SER A 412 19.74 19.56 12.52
C SER A 412 20.01 18.04 12.58
N GLY A 413 19.48 17.28 11.62
CA GLY A 413 19.58 15.82 11.59
C GLY A 413 18.56 15.11 12.50
N ASP A 414 17.55 15.84 12.99
CA ASP A 414 16.45 15.30 13.78
C ASP A 414 15.50 14.51 12.84
N LEU A 415 15.86 13.25 12.60
CA LEU A 415 15.16 12.36 11.68
C LEU A 415 14.70 11.09 12.39
N ARG A 416 13.71 10.43 11.80
CA ARG A 416 13.11 9.18 12.29
C ARG A 416 13.17 8.12 11.20
N PHE A 417 13.43 6.88 11.57
CA PHE A 417 13.26 5.76 10.66
C PHE A 417 11.78 5.49 10.40
N GLY A 418 11.48 5.07 9.18
CA GLY A 418 10.16 4.65 8.76
C GLY A 418 10.23 3.57 7.70
N PHE A 419 9.14 2.80 7.59
CA PHE A 419 8.97 1.89 6.49
C PHE A 419 7.50 1.83 6.05
N ASN A 420 7.29 1.48 4.78
CA ASN A 420 5.99 1.10 4.25
C ASN A 420 6.11 -0.27 3.60
N ILE A 421 5.16 -1.15 3.83
CA ILE A 421 5.06 -2.46 3.17
C ILE A 421 3.75 -2.48 2.41
N TYR A 422 3.83 -2.73 1.11
CA TYR A 422 2.67 -2.84 0.23
C TYR A 422 2.59 -4.27 -0.28
N ARG A 423 1.37 -4.80 -0.30
CA ARG A 423 1.06 -6.07 -0.92
C ARG A 423 -0.16 -5.88 -1.81
N LEU A 424 0.03 -6.16 -3.10
CA LEU A 424 -1.08 -6.32 -4.05
C LEU A 424 -1.56 -7.77 -3.96
N ILE A 425 -2.87 -7.95 -3.90
CA ILE A 425 -3.51 -9.25 -3.78
C ILE A 425 -4.62 -9.31 -4.81
N ASP A 426 -4.50 -10.26 -5.73
CA ASP A 426 -5.52 -10.52 -6.73
C ASP A 426 -6.67 -11.31 -6.09
N LEU A 427 -7.88 -10.82 -6.30
CA LEU A 427 -9.11 -11.51 -5.99
C LEU A 427 -9.39 -12.53 -7.10
N PRO A 428 -9.90 -13.72 -6.75
CA PRO A 428 -10.19 -14.78 -7.71
C PRO A 428 -11.19 -14.39 -8.81
#